data_AF-A0A8S4QXR6-F1
#
_entry.id   AF-A0A8S4QXR6-F1
#
_cell.length_a   1.000
_cell.length_b   1.000
_cell.length_c   1.000
_cell.angle_alpha   90.00
_cell.angle_beta   90.00
_cell.angle_gamma   90.00
#
_symmetry.space_group_name_H-M   'P 1'
#
loop_
_entity.id
_entity.type
_entity.pdbx_description
1 polymer ?
#
loop_
_entity_poly.entity_id
_entity_poly.type
_entity_poly.pdbx_seq_one_letter_code
_entity_poly.pdbx_strand_id
1 'polypeptide(L)'
;ETWTIKAADRQSIDAFEMWCWKRILRQLKITRRLSTTCLKRLLEYFGHIAMETILKRDGDNLVKIVVTGKVEGKRPRGSSPIRCSDQIRTALDTKVHIALSVAKSRVKWHKIVQKVVSGRGHDPQQ
;
A
#
# COMPACT_ATOMS: atom_id res chain seq x y z
N GLU A 1 26.17 29.29 17.40
CA GLU A 1 26.96 28.10 17.00
C GLU A 1 26.11 27.24 16.07
N THR A 2 26.48 27.18 14.80
CA THR A 2 25.82 26.34 13.79
C THR A 2 26.87 25.41 13.20
N TRP A 3 27.00 24.22 13.80
CA TRP A 3 27.91 23.21 13.30
C TRP A 3 27.32 22.59 12.03
N THR A 4 27.97 22.84 10.90
CA THR A 4 27.63 22.20 9.62
C THR A 4 28.26 20.81 9.58
N ILE A 5 27.42 19.78 9.59
CA ILE A 5 27.84 18.38 9.51
C ILE A 5 28.53 18.15 8.15
N LYS A 6 29.73 17.55 8.16
CA LYS A 6 30.44 17.22 6.92
C LYS A 6 29.80 16.02 6.23
N ALA A 7 29.94 15.91 4.92
CA ALA A 7 29.35 14.81 4.15
C ALA A 7 29.80 13.42 4.64
N ALA A 8 31.05 13.28 5.08
CA ALA A 8 31.59 12.03 5.63
C ALA A 8 30.92 11.62 6.95
N ASP A 9 30.64 12.59 7.82
CA ASP A 9 29.94 12.36 9.08
C ASP A 9 28.50 11.92 8.80
N ARG A 10 27.85 12.52 7.81
CA ARG A 10 26.49 12.15 7.40
C ARG A 10 26.42 10.73 6.85
N GLN A 11 27.38 10.31 6.01
CA GLN A 11 27.47 8.93 5.54
C GLN A 11 27.69 7.93 6.68
N SER A 12 28.52 8.31 7.66
CA SER A 12 28.77 7.47 8.84
C SER A 12 27.52 7.31 9.71
N ILE A 13 26.75 8.40 9.87
CA ILE A 13 25.46 8.38 10.57
C ILE A 13 24.44 7.52 9.82
N ASP A 14 24.30 7.67 8.49
CA ASP A 14 23.38 6.86 7.68
C ASP A 14 23.74 5.36 7.77
N ALA A 15 25.03 5.03 7.72
CA ALA A 15 25.50 3.64 7.88
C ALA A 15 25.20 3.09 9.28
N PHE A 16 25.39 3.91 10.32
CA PHE A 16 25.05 3.56 11.70
C PHE A 16 23.55 3.38 11.90
N GLU A 17 22.71 4.26 11.34
CA GLU A 17 21.27 4.12 11.34
C GLU A 17 20.85 2.80 10.68
N MET A 18 21.39 2.48 9.50
CA MET A 18 21.09 1.23 8.79
C MET A 18 21.48 -0.01 9.61
N TRP A 19 22.63 0.03 10.28
CA TRP A 19 23.06 -1.06 11.18
C TRP A 19 22.10 -1.21 12.38
N CYS A 20 21.76 -0.10 13.04
CA CYS A 20 20.81 -0.07 14.15
C CYS A 20 19.44 -0.64 13.73
N TRP A 21 18.92 -0.24 12.57
CA TRP A 21 17.66 -0.75 12.03
C TRP A 21 17.71 -2.26 11.80
N LYS A 22 18.77 -2.78 11.16
CA LYS A 22 18.93 -4.24 10.96
C LYS A 22 18.99 -4.98 12.30
N ARG A 23 19.64 -4.41 13.32
CA ARG A 23 19.74 -5.01 14.66
C ARG A 23 18.39 -5.04 15.38
N ILE A 24 17.65 -3.95 15.37
CA ILE A 24 16.31 -3.85 15.98
C ILE A 24 15.35 -4.83 15.32
N LEU A 25 15.32 -4.89 13.99
CA LEU A 25 14.43 -5.80 13.25
C LEU A 25 14.72 -7.27 13.56
N ARG A 26 16.00 -7.66 13.67
CA ARG A 26 16.41 -9.01 14.08
C ARG A 26 15.97 -9.34 15.50
N GLN A 27 16.18 -8.42 16.44
CA GLN A 27 15.84 -8.62 17.85
C GLN A 27 14.32 -8.78 18.06
N LEU A 28 13.53 -7.97 17.35
CA LEU A 28 12.08 -8.04 17.40
C LEU A 28 11.49 -9.15 16.53
N LYS A 29 12.32 -9.94 15.83
CA LYS A 29 11.93 -10.99 14.88
C LYS A 29 10.91 -10.48 13.84
N ILE A 30 11.01 -9.22 13.44
CA ILE A 30 10.10 -8.62 12.46
C ILE A 30 10.53 -9.08 11.07
N THR A 31 9.90 -10.15 10.60
CA THR A 31 10.18 -10.74 9.28
C THR A 31 9.41 -10.06 8.16
N ARG A 32 8.31 -9.36 8.48
CA ARG A 32 7.40 -8.77 7.50
C ARG A 32 7.39 -7.26 7.58
N ARG A 33 7.74 -6.60 6.47
CA ARG A 33 7.74 -5.14 6.36
C ARG A 33 6.35 -4.58 6.64
N LEU A 34 6.26 -3.54 7.47
CA LEU A 34 4.96 -2.92 7.80
C LEU A 34 4.21 -2.47 6.55
N SER A 35 4.91 -1.93 5.55
CA SER A 35 4.30 -1.53 4.26
C SER A 35 3.61 -2.69 3.52
N THR A 36 4.17 -3.89 3.56
CA THR A 36 3.57 -5.09 2.96
C THR A 36 2.33 -5.54 3.73
N THR A 37 2.35 -5.43 5.06
CA THR A 37 1.19 -5.69 5.91
C THR A 37 0.06 -4.69 5.66
N CYS A 38 0.39 -3.40 5.59
CA CYS A 38 -0.57 -2.35 5.30
C CYS A 38 -1.19 -2.53 3.91
N LEU A 39 -0.38 -2.86 2.90
CA LEU A 39 -0.87 -3.13 1.55
C LEU A 39 -1.79 -4.35 1.50
N LYS A 40 -1.44 -5.44 2.20
CA LYS A 40 -2.29 -6.62 2.31
C LYS A 40 -3.66 -6.26 2.86
N ARG A 41 -3.69 -5.54 3.99
CA ARG A 41 -4.95 -5.10 4.63
C ARG A 41 -5.76 -4.17 3.73
N LEU A 42 -5.09 -3.27 3.02
CA LEU A 42 -5.74 -2.37 2.06
C LEU A 42 -6.44 -3.17 0.93
N LEU A 43 -5.77 -4.16 0.36
CA LEU A 43 -6.32 -5.00 -0.71
C LEU A 43 -7.41 -5.95 -0.21
N GLU A 44 -7.30 -6.46 1.01
CA GLU A 44 -8.36 -7.24 1.65
C GLU A 44 -9.62 -6.38 1.83
N TYR A 45 -9.47 -5.18 2.39
CA TYR A 45 -10.57 -4.23 2.57
C TYR A 45 -11.24 -3.85 1.25
N PHE A 46 -10.44 -3.57 0.22
CA PHE A 46 -10.95 -3.33 -1.14
C PHE A 46 -11.74 -4.53 -1.68
N GLY A 47 -11.22 -5.74 -1.49
CA GLY A 47 -11.91 -6.97 -1.86
C GLY A 47 -13.26 -7.10 -1.16
N HIS A 48 -13.30 -6.88 0.15
CA HIS A 48 -14.53 -6.90 0.94
C HIS A 48 -15.56 -5.88 0.44
N ILE A 49 -15.14 -4.62 0.23
CA ILE A 49 -16.02 -3.58 -0.33
C ILE A 49 -16.55 -3.97 -1.71
N ALA A 50 -15.68 -4.45 -2.59
CA ALA A 50 -16.05 -4.85 -3.94
C ALA A 50 -17.01 -6.06 -3.93
N MET A 51 -16.80 -7.03 -3.04
CA MET A 51 -17.72 -8.15 -2.86
C MET A 51 -19.09 -7.67 -2.36
N GLU A 52 -19.10 -6.84 -1.31
CA GLU A 52 -20.33 -6.33 -0.70
C GLU A 52 -21.15 -5.50 -1.70
N THR A 53 -20.49 -4.59 -2.43
CA THR A 53 -21.16 -3.76 -3.44
C THR A 53 -21.69 -4.55 -4.63
N ILE A 54 -21.00 -5.61 -5.05
CA ILE A 54 -21.42 -6.39 -6.23
C ILE A 54 -22.50 -7.41 -5.85
N LEU A 55 -22.46 -7.96 -4.63
CA LEU A 55 -23.49 -8.87 -4.12
C LEU A 55 -24.81 -8.16 -3.80
N LYS A 56 -24.78 -6.87 -3.41
CA LYS A 56 -25.98 -6.08 -3.12
C LYS A 56 -26.66 -5.42 -4.33
N ARG A 57 -26.10 -5.55 -5.54
CA ARG A 57 -26.59 -5.08 -6.87
C ARG A 57 -27.62 -3.92 -6.88
N ASP A 58 -27.21 -2.84 -7.55
CA ASP A 58 -27.96 -1.61 -7.87
C ASP A 58 -28.13 -0.61 -6.72
N GLY A 59 -27.60 0.60 -6.91
CA GLY A 59 -27.93 1.75 -6.06
C GLY A 59 -26.84 2.80 -5.93
N ASP A 60 -25.69 2.44 -5.35
CA ASP A 60 -24.89 3.49 -4.74
C ASP A 60 -23.64 3.85 -5.54
N ASN A 61 -23.83 4.82 -6.43
CA ASN A 61 -22.78 5.60 -7.09
C ASN A 61 -21.72 6.07 -6.08
N LEU A 62 -22.07 6.20 -4.79
CA LEU A 62 -21.18 6.58 -3.70
C LEU A 62 -19.98 5.65 -3.53
N VAL A 63 -20.16 4.33 -3.49
CA VAL A 63 -19.00 3.43 -3.30
C VAL A 63 -18.13 3.44 -4.56
N LYS A 64 -18.73 3.56 -5.75
CA LYS A 64 -18.00 3.76 -7.00
C LYS A 64 -17.23 5.08 -6.99
N ILE A 65 -17.81 6.17 -6.47
CA ILE A 65 -17.13 7.48 -6.33
C ILE A 65 -16.00 7.40 -5.31
N VAL A 66 -16.21 6.74 -4.16
CA VAL A 66 -15.21 6.54 -3.09
C VAL A 66 -14.05 5.68 -3.59
N VAL A 67 -14.36 4.55 -4.24
CA VAL A 67 -13.37 3.63 -4.80
C VAL A 67 -12.62 4.25 -5.98
N THR A 68 -13.31 4.94 -6.89
CA THR A 68 -12.67 5.56 -8.06
C THR A 68 -11.95 6.86 -7.67
N GLY A 69 -12.30 7.46 -6.52
CA GLY A 69 -11.77 8.73 -6.04
C GLY A 69 -12.15 9.92 -6.93
N LYS A 70 -13.22 9.79 -7.74
CA LYS A 70 -13.77 10.86 -8.60
C LYS A 70 -14.70 11.77 -7.78
N VAL A 71 -14.20 12.34 -6.69
CA VAL A 71 -14.80 13.57 -6.16
C VAL A 71 -14.24 14.69 -7.03
N GLU A 72 -15.09 15.27 -7.86
CA GLU A 72 -14.74 16.47 -8.63
C GLU A 72 -14.55 17.64 -7.64
N GLY A 73 -13.36 18.24 -7.63
CA GLY A 73 -13.02 19.33 -6.71
C GLY A 73 -11.52 19.56 -6.55
N LYS A 74 -11.14 20.80 -6.22
CA LYS A 74 -9.76 21.16 -5.87
C LYS A 74 -9.47 20.70 -4.44
N ARG A 75 -8.38 19.95 -4.23
CA ARG A 75 -7.98 19.49 -2.90
C ARG A 75 -7.28 20.59 -2.10
N PRO A 76 -7.45 20.62 -0.77
CA PRO A 76 -6.68 21.50 0.09
C PRO A 76 -5.19 21.14 0.03
N ARG A 77 -4.35 22.18 0.12
CA ARG A 77 -2.89 22.08 0.11
C ARG A 77 -2.45 21.30 1.36
N GLY A 78 -1.64 20.24 1.19
CA GLY A 78 -1.11 19.41 2.29
C GLY A 78 -1.69 18.00 2.44
N SER A 79 -2.71 17.60 1.67
CA SER A 79 -3.15 16.20 1.61
C SER A 79 -2.27 15.37 0.68
N SER A 80 -1.98 14.11 1.04
CA SER A 80 -1.21 13.18 0.22
C SER A 80 -1.78 13.12 -1.22
N PRO A 81 -0.95 13.28 -2.27
CA PRO A 81 -1.41 13.29 -3.67
C PRO A 81 -2.08 11.98 -4.09
N ILE A 82 -1.65 10.88 -3.49
CA ILE A 82 -1.94 9.51 -3.92
C ILE A 82 -3.34 9.08 -3.43
N ARG A 83 -4.25 8.80 -4.38
CA ARG A 83 -5.55 8.21 -4.07
C ARG A 83 -5.39 6.74 -3.68
N CYS A 84 -6.32 6.21 -2.89
CA CYS A 84 -6.42 4.76 -2.68
C CYS A 84 -6.50 4.01 -4.03
N SER A 85 -7.24 4.54 -5.01
CA SER A 85 -7.26 4.02 -6.39
C SER A 85 -5.90 4.05 -7.09
N ASP A 86 -5.07 5.05 -6.83
CA ASP A 86 -3.71 5.13 -7.35
C ASP A 86 -2.80 4.10 -6.66
N GLN A 87 -2.94 3.90 -5.36
CA GLN A 87 -2.22 2.84 -4.63
C GLN A 87 -2.59 1.45 -5.15
N ILE A 88 -3.87 1.21 -5.44
CA ILE A 88 -4.37 -0.05 -6.01
C ILE A 88 -3.84 -0.24 -7.43
N ARG A 89 -3.85 0.81 -8.26
CA ARG A 89 -3.27 0.79 -9.61
C ARG A 89 -1.78 0.47 -9.56
N THR A 90 -1.02 1.14 -8.70
CA THR A 90 0.41 0.90 -8.52
C THR A 90 0.68 -0.49 -7.93
N ALA A 91 -0.22 -1.03 -7.10
CA ALA A 91 -0.08 -2.34 -6.48
C ALA A 91 -0.32 -3.51 -7.47
N LEU A 92 -1.39 -3.40 -8.27
CA LEU A 92 -1.89 -4.47 -9.14
C LEU A 92 -1.51 -4.29 -10.62
N ASP A 93 -0.88 -3.17 -10.98
CA ASP A 93 -0.57 -2.78 -12.37
C ASP A 93 -1.79 -2.87 -13.32
N THR A 94 -2.99 -2.68 -12.78
CA THR A 94 -4.25 -2.85 -13.52
C THR A 94 -5.17 -1.67 -13.27
N LYS A 95 -6.09 -1.45 -14.21
CA LYS A 95 -7.13 -0.42 -14.07
C LYS A 95 -8.12 -0.84 -12.96
N VAL A 96 -8.57 0.13 -12.17
CA VAL A 96 -9.44 -0.09 -11.00
C VAL A 96 -10.73 -0.84 -11.35
N HIS A 97 -11.30 -0.63 -12.54
CA HIS A 97 -12.50 -1.34 -13.00
C HIS A 97 -12.25 -2.85 -13.25
N ILE A 98 -11.06 -3.21 -13.73
CA ILE A 98 -10.67 -4.61 -13.92
C ILE A 98 -10.47 -5.25 -12.56
N ALA A 99 -9.81 -4.55 -11.63
CA ALA A 99 -9.66 -5.00 -10.25
C ALA A 99 -11.02 -5.27 -9.58
N LEU A 100 -12.00 -4.37 -9.75
CA LEU A 100 -13.38 -4.57 -9.28
C LEU A 100 -14.04 -5.81 -9.90
N SER A 101 -13.86 -6.05 -11.19
CA SER A 101 -14.42 -7.22 -11.87
C SER A 101 -13.80 -8.54 -11.37
N VAL A 102 -12.50 -8.54 -11.09
CA VAL A 102 -11.79 -9.71 -10.59
C VAL A 102 -12.08 -9.96 -9.11
N ALA A 103 -12.28 -8.89 -8.34
CA ALA A 103 -12.69 -8.93 -6.94
C ALA A 103 -14.06 -9.58 -6.72
N LYS A 104 -14.88 -9.76 -7.77
CA LYS A 104 -16.15 -10.52 -7.73
C LYS A 104 -15.99 -11.97 -7.26
N SER A 105 -14.81 -12.56 -7.46
CA SER A 105 -14.53 -13.93 -7.03
C SER A 105 -13.53 -13.91 -5.88
N ARG A 106 -13.98 -14.34 -4.69
CA ARG A 106 -13.18 -14.30 -3.45
C ARG A 106 -11.89 -15.08 -3.59
N VAL A 107 -11.99 -16.25 -4.24
CA VAL A 107 -10.87 -17.16 -4.46
C VAL A 107 -9.86 -16.55 -5.44
N LYS A 108 -10.34 -15.95 -6.55
CA LYS A 108 -9.45 -15.30 -7.53
C LYS A 108 -8.79 -14.06 -6.92
N TRP A 109 -9.54 -13.26 -6.17
CA TRP A 109 -9.02 -12.07 -5.49
C TRP A 109 -7.95 -12.43 -4.46
N HIS A 110 -8.23 -13.39 -3.58
CA HIS A 110 -7.27 -13.82 -2.57
C HIS A 110 -5.95 -14.31 -3.19
N LYS A 111 -6.01 -15.08 -4.29
CA LYS A 111 -4.82 -15.54 -5.02
C LYS A 111 -3.97 -14.37 -5.55
N ILE A 112 -4.62 -13.32 -6.07
CA ILE A 112 -3.93 -12.14 -6.59
C ILE A 112 -3.28 -11.33 -5.46
N VAL A 113 -4.01 -11.12 -4.36
CA VAL A 113 -3.47 -10.42 -3.17
C VAL A 113 -2.25 -11.17 -2.62
N GLN A 114 -2.33 -12.50 -2.51
CA GLN A 114 -1.19 -13.32 -2.09
C GLN A 114 -0.01 -13.17 -3.06
N LYS A 115 -0.23 -13.22 -4.38
CA LYS A 115 0.84 -13.03 -5.39
C LYS A 115 1.51 -11.66 -5.25
N VAL A 116 0.74 -10.59 -5.07
CA VAL A 116 1.25 -9.20 -4.92
C VAL A 116 2.03 -9.05 -3.62
N VAL A 117 1.52 -9.60 -2.51
CA VAL A 117 2.17 -9.53 -1.20
C VAL A 117 3.44 -10.37 -1.17
N SER A 118 3.45 -11.55 -1.79
CA SER A 118 4.65 -12.39 -1.92
C SER A 118 5.69 -11.75 -2.84
N GLY A 119 5.29 -11.12 -3.94
CA GLY A 119 6.21 -10.44 -4.88
C GLY A 119 6.81 -9.15 -4.32
N ARG A 120 6.12 -8.46 -3.40
CA ARG A 120 6.64 -7.27 -2.69
C ARG A 120 7.24 -7.58 -1.31
N GLY A 121 7.06 -8.82 -0.86
CA GLY A 121 7.43 -9.30 0.47
C GLY A 121 8.87 -9.76 0.60
N HIS A 122 9.61 -9.84 -0.50
CA HIS A 122 11.04 -10.13 -0.49
C HIS A 122 11.81 -8.81 -0.56
N ASP A 123 12.12 -8.24 0.60
CA ASP A 123 13.50 -8.10 1.10
C ASP A 123 13.61 -7.14 2.30
N PRO A 124 14.01 -7.63 3.47
CA PRO A 124 14.68 -6.81 4.46
C PRO A 124 16.17 -7.20 4.69
N GLN A 125 16.76 -8.11 3.89
CA GLN A 125 18.04 -8.72 4.24
C GLN A 125 19.04 -9.05 3.12
N GLN A 126 18.80 -8.68 1.87
CA GLN A 126 19.86 -8.51 0.87
C GLN A 126 20.57 -7.17 1.03
#